data_AF-A0A945PMX9-F1
#
_entry.id   AF-A0A945PMX9-F1
#
_cell.length_a   1.000
_cell.length_b   1.000
_cell.length_c   1.000
_cell.angle_alpha   90.00
_cell.angle_beta   90.00
_cell.angle_gamma   90.00
#
_symmetry.space_group_name_H-M   'P 1'
#
loop_
_entity.id
_entity.type
_entity.pdbx_description
1 polymer ?
#
loop_
_entity_poly.entity_id
_entity_poly.type
_entity_poly.pdbx_seq_one_letter_code
_entity_poly.pdbx_strand_id
1 'polypeptide(L)'
;MKPTSPWSVKGVEPEAREAAKLSARRADMSLGQWLSHTIRMAAKEQLKSGGIAGDSTNATQGAEAGNTATANANGAAGSAGNGAPTGNGPTETSGPPAPTTAAVLESINRLAQKIEETETRTTSTIAPIVEKVKNLSEQIEGLSKSQSDDTAPLERALSRVAERLDHLETPPDQPRGSERRGSKDGFFSKFFS
;
A
#
# COMPACT_ATOMS: atom_id res chain seq x y z
N MET A 1 6.52 3.87 -38.36
CA MET A 1 6.09 3.32 -37.05
C MET A 1 4.97 4.21 -36.51
N LYS A 2 3.81 3.66 -36.17
CA LYS A 2 2.62 4.47 -35.80
C LYS A 2 2.92 5.24 -34.50
N PRO A 3 2.88 6.58 -34.48
CA PRO A 3 3.06 7.32 -33.24
C PRO A 3 1.89 6.97 -32.31
N THR A 4 2.20 6.31 -31.20
CA THR A 4 1.21 6.00 -30.17
C THR A 4 0.69 7.31 -29.60
N SER A 5 -0.60 7.59 -29.77
CA SER A 5 -1.22 8.80 -29.23
C SER A 5 -0.97 8.93 -27.73
N PRO A 6 -0.62 10.11 -27.23
CA PRO A 6 -0.36 10.35 -25.81
C PRO A 6 -1.67 10.23 -25.04
N TRP A 7 -1.80 9.15 -24.28
CA TRP A 7 -2.87 8.98 -23.31
C TRP A 7 -2.56 9.89 -22.11
N SER A 8 -3.55 10.66 -21.66
CA SER A 8 -3.45 11.49 -20.47
C SER A 8 -4.16 10.80 -19.31
N VAL A 9 -3.43 10.47 -18.25
CA VAL A 9 -3.99 9.83 -17.06
C VAL A 9 -4.48 10.91 -16.09
N LYS A 10 -5.80 10.98 -15.88
CA LYS A 10 -6.43 11.96 -14.97
C LYS A 10 -6.63 11.32 -13.58
N GLY A 11 -6.28 12.03 -12.52
CA GLY A 11 -6.52 11.58 -11.13
C GLY A 11 -5.38 10.82 -10.45
N VAL A 12 -4.21 10.65 -11.06
CA VAL A 12 -3.05 10.07 -10.36
C VAL A 12 -2.58 11.02 -9.26
N GLU A 13 -2.48 10.55 -8.02
CA GLU A 13 -1.97 11.32 -6.89
C GLU A 13 -0.55 11.86 -7.17
N PRO A 14 -0.21 13.06 -6.64
CA PRO A 14 1.10 13.65 -6.85
C PRO A 14 2.23 12.75 -6.33
N GLU A 15 2.02 12.08 -5.20
CA GLU A 15 2.99 11.14 -4.62
C GLU A 15 3.24 9.94 -5.56
N ALA A 16 2.18 9.33 -6.09
CA ALA A 16 2.29 8.22 -7.03
C ALA A 16 3.04 8.61 -8.33
N ARG A 17 2.90 9.86 -8.79
CA ARG A 17 3.66 10.38 -9.95
C ARG A 17 5.14 10.51 -9.63
N GLU A 18 5.50 11.01 -8.45
CA GLU A 18 6.90 11.13 -8.03
C GLU A 18 7.54 9.75 -7.81
N ALA A 19 6.82 8.81 -7.20
CA ALA A 19 7.26 7.42 -7.05
C ALA A 19 7.51 6.75 -8.41
N ALA A 20 6.61 6.95 -9.39
CA ALA A 20 6.78 6.45 -10.75
C ALA A 20 8.01 7.07 -11.45
N LYS A 21 8.20 8.38 -11.33
CA LYS A 21 9.39 9.08 -11.89
C LYS A 21 10.68 8.58 -11.26
N LEU A 22 10.71 8.42 -9.93
CA LEU A 22 11.89 7.97 -9.20
C LEU A 22 12.25 6.53 -9.59
N SER A 23 11.25 5.66 -9.72
CA SER A 23 11.43 4.27 -10.15
C SER A 23 11.94 4.17 -11.59
N ALA A 24 11.41 5.01 -12.49
CA ALA A 24 11.88 5.09 -13.87
C ALA A 24 13.33 5.56 -13.97
N ARG A 25 13.71 6.60 -13.19
CA ARG A 25 15.11 7.05 -13.08
C ARG A 25 16.03 5.97 -12.53
N ARG A 26 15.58 5.26 -11.48
CA ARG A 26 16.36 4.16 -10.88
C ARG A 26 16.59 3.00 -11.84
N ALA A 27 15.69 2.81 -12.80
CA ALA A 27 15.76 1.76 -13.80
C ALA A 27 16.36 2.25 -15.14
N ASP A 28 16.96 3.44 -15.17
CA ASP A 28 17.59 4.07 -16.36
C ASP A 28 16.71 4.05 -17.62
N MET A 29 15.39 4.18 -17.45
CA MET A 29 14.42 4.13 -18.55
C MET A 29 13.43 5.29 -18.49
N SER A 30 12.75 5.56 -19.62
CA SER A 30 11.75 6.62 -19.66
C SER A 30 10.51 6.24 -18.84
N LEU A 31 9.83 7.25 -18.30
CA LEU A 31 8.60 7.05 -17.50
C LEU A 31 7.56 6.19 -18.22
N GLY A 32 7.38 6.40 -19.53
CA GLY A 32 6.45 5.62 -20.34
C GLY A 32 6.86 4.15 -20.53
N GLN A 33 8.16 3.89 -20.71
CA GLN A 33 8.69 2.52 -20.80
C GLN A 33 8.60 1.79 -19.47
N TRP A 34 8.96 2.47 -18.38
CA TRP A 34 8.83 1.96 -17.03
C TRP A 34 7.38 1.61 -16.71
N LEU A 35 6.44 2.51 -16.96
CA LEU A 35 5.02 2.27 -16.70
C LEU A 35 4.47 1.13 -17.54
N SER A 36 4.83 1.06 -18.82
CA SER A 36 4.45 -0.05 -19.70
C SER A 36 5.01 -1.39 -19.19
N HIS A 37 6.24 -1.40 -18.67
CA HIS A 37 6.86 -2.59 -18.08
C HIS A 37 6.16 -3.01 -16.78
N THR A 38 5.95 -2.06 -15.87
CA THR A 38 5.27 -2.27 -14.58
C THR A 38 3.84 -2.78 -14.77
N ILE A 39 3.07 -2.22 -15.70
CA ILE A 39 1.71 -2.70 -16.03
C ILE A 39 1.76 -4.16 -16.51
N ARG A 40 2.71 -4.50 -17.39
CA ARG A 40 2.86 -5.90 -17.86
C ARG A 40 3.27 -6.85 -16.74
N MET A 41 4.17 -6.42 -15.85
CA MET A 41 4.57 -7.24 -14.69
C MET A 41 3.40 -7.47 -13.73
N ALA A 42 2.68 -6.41 -13.38
CA ALA A 42 1.49 -6.51 -12.55
C ALA A 42 0.43 -7.42 -13.18
N ALA A 43 0.15 -7.28 -14.49
CA ALA A 43 -0.78 -8.16 -15.20
C ALA A 43 -0.32 -9.64 -15.19
N LYS A 44 0.98 -9.90 -15.35
CA LYS A 44 1.53 -11.25 -15.25
C LYS A 44 1.40 -11.82 -13.84
N GLU A 45 1.61 -11.01 -12.81
CA GLU A 45 1.45 -11.40 -11.41
C GLU A 45 -0.01 -11.70 -11.09
N GLN A 46 -0.95 -10.88 -11.58
CA GLN A 46 -2.39 -11.14 -11.45
C GLN A 46 -2.79 -12.44 -12.17
N LEU A 47 -2.23 -12.74 -13.34
CA LEU A 47 -2.48 -14.02 -14.04
C LEU A 47 -1.87 -15.21 -13.29
N LYS A 48 -0.70 -15.03 -12.68
CA LYS A 48 0.02 -16.05 -11.90
C LYS A 48 -0.68 -16.34 -10.57
N SER A 49 -1.26 -15.31 -9.95
CA SER A 49 -1.94 -15.34 -8.65
C SER A 49 -3.44 -15.65 -8.77
N GLY A 50 -4.06 -15.36 -9.91
CA GLY A 50 -5.53 -15.32 -10.08
C GLY A 50 -6.03 -15.97 -11.36
N GLY A 51 -5.58 -17.18 -11.67
CA GLY A 51 -6.20 -18.04 -12.67
C GLY A 51 -7.61 -18.54 -12.31
N ILE A 52 -8.45 -17.75 -11.62
CA ILE A 52 -9.93 -17.83 -11.55
C ILE A 52 -10.44 -16.45 -11.06
N ALA A 53 -10.59 -15.46 -11.95
CA ALA A 53 -11.39 -14.25 -11.68
C ALA A 53 -11.63 -13.48 -12.99
N GLY A 54 -12.31 -14.14 -13.93
CA GLY A 54 -12.99 -13.43 -15.00
C GLY A 54 -14.29 -12.83 -14.46
N ASP A 55 -14.30 -11.54 -14.17
CA ASP A 55 -15.48 -10.71 -14.42
C ASP A 55 -15.03 -9.26 -14.67
N SER A 56 -14.75 -8.98 -15.93
CA SER A 56 -14.65 -7.62 -16.46
C SER A 56 -16.02 -7.22 -16.97
N THR A 57 -16.84 -6.60 -16.12
CA THR A 57 -18.05 -5.90 -16.59
C THR A 57 -18.24 -4.55 -15.86
N ASN A 58 -17.26 -3.64 -15.98
CA ASN A 58 -17.60 -2.22 -15.95
C ASN A 58 -16.51 -1.31 -16.55
N ALA A 59 -16.54 -1.16 -17.87
CA ALA A 59 -15.90 -0.05 -18.57
C ALA A 59 -16.92 0.57 -19.53
N THR A 60 -18.02 1.09 -18.99
CA THR A 60 -18.95 1.97 -19.71
C THR A 60 -19.41 3.08 -18.78
N GLN A 61 -18.65 4.17 -18.73
CA GLN A 61 -19.18 5.50 -18.37
C GLN A 61 -19.18 6.36 -19.63
N GLY A 62 -20.27 7.10 -19.78
CA GLY A 62 -20.70 7.70 -21.03
C GLY A 62 -19.93 8.94 -21.49
N ALA A 63 -20.25 9.34 -22.72
CA ALA A 63 -20.66 10.70 -23.07
C ALA A 63 -21.16 10.73 -24.53
N GLU A 64 -22.44 11.10 -24.69
CA GLU A 64 -22.91 12.21 -25.54
C GLU A 64 -22.77 12.15 -27.09
N ALA A 65 -23.95 12.19 -27.73
CA ALA A 65 -24.34 12.97 -28.92
C ALA A 65 -23.33 13.17 -30.07
N GLY A 66 -23.67 12.64 -31.26
CA GLY A 66 -22.99 12.98 -32.52
C GLY A 66 -23.59 12.29 -33.74
N ASN A 67 -24.61 12.90 -34.32
CA ASN A 67 -25.27 12.54 -35.57
C ASN A 67 -24.29 12.58 -36.76
N THR A 68 -24.12 11.48 -37.51
CA THR A 68 -23.91 11.52 -38.97
C THR A 68 -24.37 10.20 -39.61
N ALA A 69 -25.34 10.32 -40.51
CA ALA A 69 -25.85 9.26 -41.36
C ALA A 69 -24.79 8.81 -42.38
N THR A 70 -24.71 7.51 -42.65
CA THR A 70 -24.30 6.98 -43.96
C THR A 70 -25.07 5.70 -44.24
N ALA A 71 -25.78 5.74 -45.35
CA ALA A 71 -26.66 4.71 -45.88
C ALA A 71 -25.94 3.40 -46.19
N ASN A 72 -26.59 2.28 -45.91
CA ASN A 72 -26.35 1.05 -46.65
C ASN A 72 -27.67 0.54 -47.22
N ALA A 73 -27.81 0.73 -48.53
CA ALA A 73 -28.87 0.19 -49.35
C ALA A 73 -28.43 -1.19 -49.87
N ASN A 74 -29.17 -2.23 -49.50
CA ASN A 74 -29.30 -3.51 -50.19
C ASN A 74 -30.74 -3.97 -49.85
N GLY A 75 -31.70 -4.13 -50.76
CA GLY A 75 -31.59 -4.64 -52.12
C GLY A 75 -32.12 -6.07 -52.16
N ALA A 76 -33.44 -6.27 -51.95
CA ALA A 76 -34.13 -7.51 -52.31
C ALA A 76 -35.64 -7.23 -52.59
N ALA A 77 -35.96 -7.16 -53.88
CA ALA A 77 -37.29 -7.37 -54.44
C ALA A 77 -37.79 -8.79 -54.11
N GLY A 78 -39.07 -9.14 -54.07
CA GLY A 78 -40.34 -8.49 -54.38
C GLY A 78 -41.39 -9.60 -54.51
N SER A 79 -42.66 -9.35 -54.22
CA SER A 79 -43.81 -9.90 -54.96
C SER A 79 -45.12 -9.35 -54.41
N ALA A 80 -46.02 -9.06 -55.35
CA ALA A 80 -47.27 -8.35 -55.18
C ALA A 80 -48.41 -9.21 -54.60
N GLY A 81 -49.44 -8.55 -54.06
CA GLY A 81 -50.83 -9.01 -54.23
C GLY A 81 -51.73 -8.96 -52.99
N ASN A 82 -52.63 -7.97 -53.02
CA ASN A 82 -54.01 -7.98 -52.51
C ASN A 82 -54.32 -7.56 -51.05
N GLY A 83 -55.25 -6.58 -50.97
CA GLY A 83 -56.37 -6.61 -50.03
C GLY A 83 -56.27 -5.69 -48.81
N ALA A 84 -57.00 -4.57 -48.85
CA ALA A 84 -57.18 -3.57 -47.78
C ALA A 84 -58.02 -4.11 -46.58
N PRO A 85 -58.48 -3.26 -45.64
CA PRO A 85 -57.74 -2.53 -44.61
C PRO A 85 -58.32 -2.82 -43.19
N THR A 86 -57.51 -2.84 -42.14
CA THR A 86 -58.03 -2.72 -40.77
C THR A 86 -57.16 -1.75 -39.98
N GLY A 87 -57.83 -0.75 -39.43
CA GLY A 87 -57.22 0.43 -38.86
C GLY A 87 -56.32 0.14 -37.67
N ASN A 88 -55.36 1.04 -37.48
CA ASN A 88 -55.01 1.60 -36.20
C ASN A 88 -54.42 2.98 -36.45
N GLY A 89 -54.95 3.96 -35.70
CA GLY A 89 -54.54 5.35 -35.78
C GLY A 89 -53.13 5.59 -35.25
N PRO A 90 -52.54 6.75 -35.59
CA PRO A 90 -51.16 7.12 -35.28
C PRO A 90 -51.08 7.94 -33.99
N THR A 91 -50.07 7.68 -33.18
CA THR A 91 -49.42 8.53 -32.14
C THR A 91 -48.66 7.54 -31.23
N GLU A 92 -47.52 7.76 -30.58
CA GLU A 92 -46.55 8.82 -30.42
C GLU A 92 -45.36 8.17 -29.69
N THR A 93 -44.16 8.73 -29.86
CA THR A 93 -43.05 8.72 -28.90
C THR A 93 -43.40 8.30 -27.47
N SER A 94 -42.70 7.32 -26.89
CA SER A 94 -42.68 7.12 -25.42
C SER A 94 -41.35 6.49 -24.97
N GLY A 95 -40.71 7.16 -24.01
CA GLY A 95 -39.40 6.85 -23.45
C GLY A 95 -39.36 5.59 -22.56
N PRO A 96 -38.24 5.36 -21.83
CA PRO A 96 -38.07 4.16 -21.01
C PRO A 96 -39.20 4.02 -19.97
N PRO A 97 -39.68 2.80 -19.70
CA PRO A 97 -40.84 2.58 -18.82
C PRO A 97 -40.54 3.07 -17.40
N ALA A 98 -41.54 3.72 -16.80
CA ALA A 98 -41.52 4.15 -15.40
C ALA A 98 -41.12 2.98 -14.47
N PRO A 99 -40.36 3.23 -13.39
CA PRO A 99 -40.00 2.20 -12.42
C PRO A 99 -41.27 1.67 -11.76
N THR A 100 -41.72 0.49 -12.20
CA THR A 100 -42.86 -0.17 -11.61
C THR A 100 -42.50 -0.62 -10.18
N THR A 101 -43.46 -0.63 -9.28
CA THR A 101 -43.28 -1.09 -7.89
C THR A 101 -42.67 -2.50 -7.81
N ALA A 102 -42.93 -3.35 -8.81
CA ALA A 102 -42.30 -4.65 -8.97
C ALA A 102 -40.78 -4.55 -9.22
N ALA A 103 -40.33 -3.64 -10.08
CA ALA A 103 -38.90 -3.40 -10.31
C ALA A 103 -38.20 -2.82 -9.07
N VAL A 104 -38.92 -2.03 -8.25
CA VAL A 104 -38.40 -1.54 -6.97
C VAL A 104 -38.21 -2.69 -5.98
N LEU A 105 -39.18 -3.59 -5.83
CA LEU A 105 -39.05 -4.78 -4.96
C LEU A 105 -37.91 -5.71 -5.42
N GLU A 106 -37.75 -5.91 -6.73
CA GLU A 106 -36.63 -6.66 -7.28
C GLU A 106 -35.29 -5.98 -6.98
N SER A 107 -35.22 -4.65 -7.11
CA SER A 107 -34.01 -3.89 -6.77
C SER A 107 -33.68 -3.94 -5.28
N ILE A 108 -34.67 -3.98 -4.38
CA ILE A 108 -34.49 -4.13 -2.93
C ILE A 108 -33.93 -5.51 -2.61
N ASN A 109 -34.49 -6.57 -3.20
CA ASN A 109 -33.97 -7.93 -3.00
C ASN A 109 -32.54 -8.08 -3.53
N ARG A 110 -32.25 -7.51 -4.71
CA ARG A 110 -30.91 -7.49 -5.27
C ARG A 110 -29.94 -6.67 -4.41
N LEU A 111 -30.40 -5.58 -3.81
CA LEU A 111 -29.60 -4.77 -2.91
C LEU A 111 -29.31 -5.52 -1.60
N ALA A 112 -30.31 -6.21 -1.03
CA ALA A 112 -30.13 -7.03 0.17
C ALA A 112 -29.11 -8.15 -0.05
N GLN A 113 -29.21 -8.89 -1.17
CA GLN A 113 -28.22 -9.89 -1.56
C GLN A 113 -26.83 -9.30 -1.73
N LYS A 114 -26.73 -8.15 -2.40
CA LYS A 114 -25.44 -7.47 -2.59
C LYS A 114 -24.87 -6.95 -1.28
N ILE A 115 -25.70 -6.53 -0.32
CA ILE A 115 -25.27 -6.13 1.01
C ILE A 115 -24.68 -7.33 1.74
N GLU A 116 -25.38 -8.47 1.81
CA GLU A 116 -24.90 -9.69 2.47
C GLU A 116 -23.60 -10.23 1.85
N GLU A 117 -23.48 -10.17 0.53
CA GLU A 117 -22.23 -10.48 -0.19
C GLU A 117 -21.10 -9.52 0.18
N THR A 118 -21.38 -8.22 0.26
CA THR A 118 -20.38 -7.22 0.65
C THR A 118 -19.99 -7.32 2.12
N GLU A 119 -20.91 -7.68 3.01
CA GLU A 119 -20.64 -7.93 4.43
C GLU A 119 -19.77 -9.17 4.62
N THR A 120 -20.08 -10.25 3.92
CA THR A 120 -19.28 -11.49 3.93
C THR A 120 -17.88 -11.23 3.36
N ARG A 121 -17.78 -10.50 2.24
CA ARG A 121 -16.50 -10.11 1.64
C ARG A 121 -15.69 -9.22 2.57
N THR A 122 -16.33 -8.24 3.21
CA THR A 122 -15.66 -7.33 4.13
C THR A 122 -15.14 -8.08 5.36
N THR A 123 -15.96 -8.95 5.94
CA THR A 123 -15.55 -9.81 7.07
C THR A 123 -14.37 -10.72 6.69
N SER A 124 -14.44 -11.35 5.50
CA SER A 124 -13.36 -12.21 5.00
C SER A 124 -12.06 -11.45 4.73
N THR A 125 -12.14 -10.22 4.23
CA THR A 125 -10.94 -9.40 3.95
C THR A 125 -10.33 -8.76 5.19
N ILE A 126 -11.15 -8.42 6.19
CA ILE A 126 -10.68 -7.81 7.44
C ILE A 126 -10.07 -8.85 8.39
N ALA A 127 -10.60 -10.07 8.43
CA ALA A 127 -10.08 -11.15 9.29
C ALA A 127 -8.54 -11.34 9.22
N PRO A 128 -7.91 -11.48 8.03
CA PRO A 128 -6.45 -11.65 7.95
C PRO A 128 -5.67 -10.38 8.31
N ILE A 129 -6.27 -9.20 8.20
CA ILE A 129 -5.62 -7.94 8.62
C ILE A 129 -5.52 -7.91 10.14
N VAL A 130 -6.58 -8.31 10.85
CA VAL A 130 -6.60 -8.39 12.32
C VAL A 130 -5.55 -9.38 12.83
N GLU A 131 -5.44 -10.55 12.19
CA GLU A 131 -4.43 -11.55 12.54
C GLU A 131 -3.00 -11.03 12.33
N LYS A 132 -2.74 -10.35 11.20
CA LYS A 132 -1.45 -9.73 10.93
C LYS A 132 -1.11 -8.63 11.94
N VAL A 133 -2.06 -7.79 12.32
CA VAL A 133 -1.86 -6.74 13.34
C VAL A 133 -1.54 -7.37 14.70
N LYS A 134 -2.24 -8.44 15.08
CA LYS A 134 -1.93 -9.20 16.29
C LYS A 134 -0.50 -9.76 16.26
N ASN A 135 -0.14 -10.41 15.16
CA ASN A 135 1.20 -10.99 15.01
C ASN A 135 2.31 -9.92 14.98
N LEU A 136 2.06 -8.77 14.33
CA LEU A 136 2.96 -7.61 14.36
C LEU A 136 3.11 -7.04 15.77
N SER A 137 2.02 -6.97 16.54
CA SER A 137 2.08 -6.54 17.94
C SER A 137 2.92 -7.48 18.80
N GLU A 138 2.73 -8.79 18.64
CA GLU A 138 3.52 -9.82 19.34
C GLU A 138 5.01 -9.76 18.93
N GLN A 139 5.30 -9.54 17.64
CA GLN A 139 6.66 -9.37 17.15
C GLN A 139 7.33 -8.11 17.71
N ILE A 140 6.62 -6.97 17.76
CA ILE A 140 7.13 -5.72 18.31
C ILE A 140 7.40 -5.87 19.81
N GLU A 141 6.50 -6.51 20.56
CA GLU A 141 6.69 -6.78 21.98
C GLU A 141 7.90 -7.69 22.23
N GLY A 142 8.06 -8.74 21.40
CA GLY A 142 9.23 -9.61 21.44
C GLY A 142 10.55 -8.90 21.11
N LEU A 143 10.55 -8.07 20.06
CA LEU A 143 11.71 -7.26 19.65
C LEU A 143 12.08 -6.22 20.71
N SER A 144 11.09 -5.53 21.27
CA SER A 144 11.28 -4.57 22.37
C SER A 144 11.92 -5.23 23.59
N LYS A 145 11.45 -6.44 23.94
CA LYS A 145 12.00 -7.21 25.07
C LYS A 145 13.42 -7.69 24.81
N SER A 146 13.70 -8.22 23.62
CA SER A 146 15.05 -8.60 23.20
C SER A 146 16.01 -7.40 23.20
N GLN A 147 15.56 -6.24 22.72
CA GLN A 147 16.36 -5.01 22.70
C GLN A 147 16.72 -4.55 24.12
N SER A 148 15.80 -4.66 25.08
CA SER A 148 16.09 -4.31 26.48
C SER A 148 17.11 -5.26 27.14
N ASP A 149 17.08 -6.55 26.81
CA ASP A 149 18.04 -7.52 27.31
C ASP A 149 19.45 -7.28 26.73
N ASP A 150 19.55 -6.93 25.43
CA ASP A 150 20.80 -6.60 24.76
C ASP A 150 21.45 -5.30 25.28
N THR A 151 20.66 -4.37 25.82
CA THR A 151 21.17 -3.14 26.43
C THR A 151 21.69 -3.32 27.86
N ALA A 152 21.35 -4.41 28.56
CA ALA A 152 21.74 -4.60 29.96
C ALA A 152 23.28 -4.72 30.20
N PRO A 153 24.08 -5.34 29.32
CA PRO A 153 25.54 -5.31 29.41
C PRO A 153 26.13 -3.93 29.10
N LEU A 154 25.51 -3.21 28.15
CA LEU A 154 25.91 -1.86 27.76
C LEU A 154 25.66 -0.87 28.90
N GLU A 155 24.51 -0.92 29.55
CA GLU A 155 24.20 -0.11 30.73
C GLU A 155 25.20 -0.39 31.86
N ARG A 156 25.52 -1.66 32.14
CA ARG A 156 26.57 -1.99 33.14
C ARG A 156 27.94 -1.45 32.77
N ALA A 157 28.30 -1.48 31.48
CA ALA A 157 29.57 -0.93 31.02
C ALA A 157 29.58 0.60 31.15
N LEU A 158 28.48 1.27 30.78
CA LEU A 158 28.31 2.71 30.90
C LEU A 158 28.31 3.17 32.35
N SER A 159 27.63 2.47 33.26
CA SER A 159 27.69 2.75 34.70
C SER A 159 29.11 2.63 35.25
N ARG A 160 29.88 1.62 34.84
CA ARG A 160 31.30 1.49 35.24
C ARG A 160 32.18 2.59 34.68
N VAL A 161 31.92 3.03 33.44
CA VAL A 161 32.65 4.14 32.82
C VAL A 161 32.30 5.45 33.54
N ALA A 162 31.03 5.68 33.87
CA ALA A 162 30.57 6.82 34.65
C ALA A 162 31.19 6.84 36.05
N GLU A 163 31.21 5.71 36.76
CA GLU A 163 31.87 5.56 38.06
C GLU A 163 33.38 5.84 37.96
N ARG A 164 34.09 5.34 36.93
CA ARG A 164 35.50 5.67 36.75
C ARG A 164 35.73 7.14 36.46
N LEU A 165 34.84 7.79 35.71
CA LEU A 165 34.94 9.20 35.40
C LEU A 165 34.74 10.05 36.66
N ASP A 166 33.77 9.70 37.50
CA ASP A 166 33.50 10.35 38.79
C ASP A 166 34.66 10.18 39.80
N HIS A 167 35.25 8.98 39.86
CA HIS A 167 36.47 8.71 40.63
C HIS A 167 37.72 9.44 40.11
N LEU A 168 37.74 9.83 38.83
CA LEU A 168 38.82 10.63 38.24
C LEU A 168 38.57 12.13 38.41
N GLU A 169 37.31 12.55 38.52
CA GLU A 169 36.91 13.93 38.78
C GLU A 169 37.01 14.30 40.27
N THR A 170 36.88 13.33 41.17
CA THR A 170 37.21 13.49 42.60
C THR A 170 38.71 13.25 42.82
N PRO A 171 39.56 14.28 42.93
CA PRO A 171 40.98 14.08 43.21
C PRO A 171 41.13 13.34 44.54
N PRO A 172 42.04 12.35 44.65
CA PRO A 172 42.33 11.75 45.94
C PRO A 172 42.85 12.86 46.85
N ASP A 173 42.14 13.11 47.95
CA ASP A 173 42.63 13.95 49.05
C ASP A 173 43.84 13.22 49.64
N GLN A 174 45.01 13.54 49.08
CA GLN A 174 46.26 12.90 49.39
C GLN A 174 46.67 13.36 50.80
N PRO A 175 46.79 12.46 51.80
CA PRO A 175 47.40 12.86 53.06
C PRO A 175 48.84 13.25 52.76
N ARG A 176 49.12 14.55 52.84
CA ARG A 176 50.46 15.11 52.72
C ARG A 176 51.32 14.58 53.86
N GLY A 177 52.03 13.50 53.59
CA GLY A 177 53.25 13.14 54.29
C GLY A 177 54.32 14.17 53.97
N SER A 178 54.25 15.32 54.62
CA SER A 178 55.40 16.22 54.79
C SER A 178 55.73 16.23 56.27
N GLU A 179 56.77 15.50 56.67
CA GLU A 179 57.69 15.96 57.72
C GLU A 179 58.98 15.12 57.71
N ARG A 180 60.03 15.75 57.16
CA ARG A 180 61.42 15.71 57.65
C ARG A 180 62.34 14.53 57.30
N ARG A 181 63.08 14.82 56.23
CA ARG A 181 64.52 14.60 56.08
C ARG A 181 65.31 14.90 57.37
N GLY A 182 66.18 13.97 57.75
CA GLY A 182 67.46 14.27 58.42
C GLY A 182 67.66 13.63 59.79
N SER A 183 68.54 12.63 59.88
CA SER A 183 69.73 12.69 60.75
C SER A 183 70.43 11.33 60.83
N LYS A 184 71.65 11.30 60.26
CA LYS A 184 72.88 10.64 60.73
C LYS A 184 72.87 9.13 60.96
N ASP A 185 73.62 8.47 60.08
CA ASP A 185 74.85 7.74 60.43
C ASP A 185 74.90 7.02 61.78
N GLY A 186 75.02 5.69 61.69
CA GLY A 186 75.74 4.89 62.68
C GLY A 186 74.88 4.06 63.64
N PHE A 187 74.43 2.87 63.23
CA PHE A 187 74.13 1.79 64.18
C PHE A 187 74.20 0.38 63.57
N PHE A 188 75.13 0.12 62.65
CA PHE A 188 75.41 -1.24 62.13
C PHE A 188 76.64 -1.89 62.80
N SER A 189 76.79 -1.77 64.13
CA SER A 189 77.89 -2.46 64.82
C SER A 189 77.61 -2.72 66.31
N LYS A 190 76.84 -3.77 66.62
CA LYS A 190 77.08 -4.73 67.73
C LYS A 190 75.86 -5.63 67.91
N PHE A 191 76.14 -6.87 68.32
CA PHE A 191 75.21 -7.93 68.73
C PHE A 191 74.72 -8.89 67.64
N PHE A 192 75.63 -9.68 67.06
CA PHE A 192 75.47 -11.14 67.04
C PHE A 192 76.85 -11.75 66.74
N SER A 193 77.54 -12.14 67.82
CA SER A 193 78.63 -13.12 67.86
C SER A 193 78.26 -14.13 68.94
#